data_AF-A0A0K2XI67-F1
#
_entry.id   AF-A0A0K2XI67-F1
#
_cell.length_a   1.000
_cell.length_b   1.000
_cell.length_c   1.000
_cell.angle_alpha   90.00
_cell.angle_beta   90.00
_cell.angle_gamma   90.00
#
_symmetry.space_group_name_H-M   'P 1'
#
loop_
_entity.id
_entity.type
_entity.pdbx_description
1 polymer ?
#
loop_
_entity_poly.entity_id
_entity_poly.type
_entity_poly.pdbx_seq_one_letter_code
_entity_poly.pdbx_strand_id
1 'polypeptide(L)'
;MVDYLLQFEGGSKKIAIELLEESKAQEWGFKHPTDVRRTIDKSEIIHVLERHGENGTITQARQQPPVTKADIAQYPQYSDEADIKVLGRNDAGEVVISGKQINGHYVVVEQIRKGQNELAFKTMYFERGDLRKNPIFDSAVQEHPKHPSYELGLGRKSDTKMELDSTTTPPISRLKHARDETSR
;
A
#
# COMPACT_ATOMS: atom_id res chain seq x y z
N MET A 1 6.59 24.22 -1.46
CA MET A 1 6.68 23.34 -0.26
C MET A 1 7.89 22.41 -0.33
N VAL A 2 8.03 21.56 -1.35
CA VAL A 2 9.12 20.59 -1.45
C VAL A 2 10.51 21.23 -1.45
N ASP A 3 10.77 22.21 -2.33
CA ASP A 3 12.08 22.88 -2.38
C ASP A 3 12.39 23.64 -1.08
N TYR A 4 11.36 24.21 -0.44
CA TYR A 4 11.50 24.83 0.88
C TYR A 4 11.97 23.84 1.95
N LEU A 5 11.49 22.59 1.95
CA LEU A 5 11.96 21.58 2.91
C LEU A 5 13.37 21.09 2.59
N LEU A 6 13.72 20.99 1.32
CA LEU A 6 15.03 20.51 0.88
C LEU A 6 16.16 21.51 1.14
N GLN A 7 15.86 22.80 1.32
CA GLN A 7 16.87 23.82 1.63
C GLN A 7 17.45 23.72 3.05
N PHE A 8 16.75 23.04 3.97
CA PHE A 8 17.20 22.94 5.36
C PHE A 8 18.38 21.97 5.47
N GLU A 9 19.39 22.32 6.26
CA GLU A 9 20.48 21.41 6.62
C GLU A 9 20.00 20.30 7.59
N GLY A 10 20.71 19.17 7.63
CA GLY A 10 20.37 18.03 8.49
C GLY A 10 19.38 17.03 7.87
N GLY A 11 18.94 16.01 8.63
CA GLY A 11 18.20 14.87 8.09
C GLY A 11 16.67 15.02 8.05
N SER A 12 16.06 15.58 9.10
CA SER A 12 14.60 15.67 9.23
C SER A 12 14.13 17.11 9.43
N LYS A 13 13.03 17.44 8.74
CA LYS A 13 12.30 18.70 8.91
C LYS A 13 10.87 18.44 8.51
N LYS A 14 9.98 18.49 9.50
CA LYS A 14 8.56 18.23 9.33
C LYS A 14 7.74 19.51 9.36
N ILE A 15 6.73 19.60 8.50
CA ILE A 15 5.73 20.66 8.53
C ILE A 15 4.32 20.05 8.46
N ALA A 16 3.35 20.78 9.00
CA ALA A 16 1.94 20.57 8.65
C ALA A 16 1.64 21.36 7.38
N ILE A 17 0.96 20.74 6.43
CA ILE A 17 0.60 21.36 5.15
C ILE A 17 -0.86 21.81 5.11
N GLU A 18 -1.73 21.10 5.84
CA GLU A 18 -3.16 21.42 5.94
C GLU A 18 -3.76 20.78 7.21
N LEU A 19 -4.96 21.24 7.56
CA LEU A 19 -5.87 20.48 8.42
C LEU A 19 -6.63 19.48 7.55
N LEU A 20 -6.72 18.24 8.00
CA LEU A 20 -7.52 17.22 7.33
C LEU A 20 -9.00 17.52 7.55
N GLU A 21 -9.80 17.30 6.50
CA GLU A 21 -11.26 17.36 6.59
C GLU A 21 -11.79 16.48 7.73
N GLU A 22 -12.72 17.02 8.53
CA GLU A 22 -13.22 16.35 9.74
C GLU A 22 -13.85 14.99 9.41
N SER A 23 -14.60 14.89 8.30
CA SER A 23 -15.22 13.65 7.85
C SER A 23 -14.18 12.55 7.56
N LYS A 24 -13.07 12.89 6.90
CA LYS A 24 -11.96 11.96 6.65
C LYS A 24 -11.28 11.57 7.96
N ALA A 25 -11.07 12.55 8.85
CA ALA A 25 -10.48 12.27 10.15
C ALA A 25 -11.34 11.29 10.99
N GLN A 26 -12.67 11.42 10.92
CA GLN A 26 -13.60 10.49 11.53
C GLN A 26 -13.54 9.11 10.86
N GLU A 27 -13.52 9.05 9.53
CA GLU A 27 -13.37 7.80 8.74
C GLU A 27 -12.12 7.02 9.16
N TRP A 28 -11.00 7.72 9.38
CA TRP A 28 -9.74 7.10 9.81
C TRP A 28 -9.62 6.90 11.33
N GLY A 29 -10.68 7.19 12.09
CA GLY A 29 -10.77 6.91 13.52
C GLY A 29 -9.84 7.78 14.38
N PHE A 30 -9.58 9.02 13.98
CA PHE A 30 -8.87 9.98 14.83
C PHE A 30 -9.72 10.40 16.03
N LYS A 31 -9.08 10.61 17.19
CA LYS A 31 -9.78 10.99 18.43
C LYS A 31 -10.26 12.44 18.44
N HIS A 32 -9.54 13.33 17.75
CA HIS A 32 -9.84 14.74 17.66
C HIS A 32 -9.97 15.14 16.20
N PRO A 33 -11.08 14.76 15.52
CA PRO A 33 -11.16 14.86 14.08
C PRO A 33 -11.12 16.29 13.53
N THR A 34 -11.37 17.30 14.38
CA THR A 34 -11.34 18.73 14.03
C THR A 34 -9.94 19.37 14.01
N ASP A 35 -8.89 18.67 14.47
CA ASP A 35 -7.51 19.20 14.53
C ASP A 35 -6.48 18.18 14.00
N VAL A 36 -6.87 17.35 13.02
CA VAL A 36 -5.92 16.40 12.43
C VAL A 36 -5.02 17.14 11.44
N ARG A 37 -3.71 17.10 11.67
CA ARG A 37 -2.74 17.74 10.79
C ARG A 37 -2.23 16.75 9.76
N ARG A 38 -2.34 17.10 8.49
CA ARG A 38 -1.63 16.38 7.44
C ARG A 38 -0.22 16.92 7.35
N THR A 39 0.78 16.05 7.41
CA THR A 39 2.18 16.46 7.53
C THR A 39 3.06 15.78 6.50
N ILE A 40 4.19 16.42 6.21
CA ILE A 40 5.25 15.87 5.38
C ILE A 40 6.61 16.22 6.00
N ASP A 41 7.52 15.25 5.99
CA ASP A 41 8.89 15.41 6.46
C ASP A 41 9.87 15.35 5.29
N LYS A 42 10.89 16.20 5.34
CA LYS A 42 12.05 16.18 4.45
C LYS A 42 12.61 14.76 4.27
N SER A 43 12.71 13.96 5.33
CA SER A 43 13.26 12.59 5.23
C SER A 43 12.45 11.71 4.29
N GLU A 44 11.12 11.89 4.26
CA GLU A 44 10.21 11.13 3.40
C GLU A 44 10.29 11.64 1.95
N ILE A 45 10.47 12.94 1.75
CA ILE A 45 10.72 13.52 0.42
C ILE A 45 12.03 12.96 -0.16
N ILE A 46 13.09 12.94 0.63
CA ILE A 46 14.39 12.36 0.22
C ILE A 46 14.22 10.88 -0.11
N HIS A 47 13.54 10.11 0.77
CA HIS A 47 13.25 8.70 0.52
C HIS A 47 12.56 8.49 -0.83
N VAL A 48 11.50 9.25 -1.13
CA VAL A 48 10.79 9.15 -2.41
C VAL A 48 11.71 9.47 -3.59
N LEU A 49 12.51 10.53 -3.52
CA LEU A 49 13.39 10.91 -4.62
C LEU A 49 14.53 9.89 -4.83
N GLU A 50 15.12 9.33 -3.77
CA GLU A 50 16.19 8.34 -3.83
C GLU A 50 15.71 6.94 -4.28
N ARG A 51 14.45 6.61 -4.02
CA ARG A 51 13.85 5.32 -4.38
C ARG A 51 13.13 5.36 -5.71
N HIS A 52 12.31 6.39 -5.90
CA HIS A 52 11.34 6.50 -6.98
C HIS A 52 11.54 7.71 -7.88
N GLY A 53 12.54 8.58 -7.63
CA GLY A 53 12.86 9.70 -8.53
C GLY A 53 13.52 9.28 -9.84
N GLU A 54 13.93 10.25 -10.67
CA GLU A 54 14.58 10.03 -11.98
C GLU A 54 15.73 9.03 -11.92
N ASN A 55 16.62 9.20 -10.92
CA ASN A 55 17.75 8.32 -10.66
C ASN A 55 17.49 7.35 -9.49
N GLY A 56 16.23 7.11 -9.19
CA GLY A 56 15.80 6.32 -8.05
C GLY A 56 16.21 4.86 -8.19
N THR A 57 16.64 4.26 -7.08
CA THR A 57 17.08 2.85 -7.05
C THR A 57 16.01 1.88 -7.54
N ILE A 58 14.73 2.11 -7.22
CA ILE A 58 13.61 1.27 -7.71
C ILE A 58 13.20 1.65 -9.12
N THR A 59 13.22 2.94 -9.46
CA THR A 59 13.00 3.44 -10.82
C THR A 59 13.89 2.69 -11.81
N GLN A 60 15.18 2.59 -11.53
CA GLN A 60 16.13 1.89 -12.38
C GLN A 60 15.92 0.37 -12.37
N ALA A 61 15.75 -0.23 -11.20
CA ALA A 61 15.64 -1.69 -11.06
C ALA A 61 14.36 -2.27 -11.68
N ARG A 62 13.25 -1.53 -11.60
CA ARG A 62 11.91 -1.98 -12.05
C ARG A 62 11.41 -1.20 -13.26
N GLN A 63 12.22 -0.30 -13.79
CA GLN A 63 11.87 0.63 -14.86
C GLN A 63 10.61 1.45 -14.53
N GLN A 64 10.28 1.71 -13.25
CA GLN A 64 9.08 2.48 -12.89
C GLN A 64 9.11 3.90 -13.49
N PRO A 65 7.95 4.51 -13.80
CA PRO A 65 7.92 5.94 -14.08
C PRO A 65 8.45 6.74 -12.87
N PRO A 66 9.33 7.72 -13.08
CA PRO A 66 9.92 8.47 -11.97
C PRO A 66 8.90 9.42 -11.32
N VAL A 67 9.01 9.57 -10.01
CA VAL A 67 8.31 10.57 -9.20
C VAL A 67 9.10 11.88 -9.23
N THR A 68 8.43 12.97 -9.57
CA THR A 68 9.03 14.31 -9.56
C THR A 68 8.73 15.06 -8.27
N LYS A 69 9.45 16.16 -8.02
CA LYS A 69 9.11 17.10 -6.94
C LYS A 69 7.72 17.70 -7.09
N ALA A 70 7.25 17.88 -8.33
CA ALA A 70 5.90 18.38 -8.60
C ALA A 70 4.85 17.36 -8.15
N ASP A 71 5.08 16.07 -8.41
CA ASP A 71 4.19 15.01 -7.94
C ASP A 71 4.10 14.97 -6.41
N ILE A 72 5.25 15.05 -5.73
CA ILE A 72 5.30 15.14 -4.26
C ILE A 72 4.57 16.39 -3.77
N ALA A 73 4.69 17.53 -4.45
CA ALA A 73 3.97 18.73 -4.05
C ALA A 73 2.44 18.61 -4.19
N GLN A 74 1.95 17.69 -5.03
CA GLN A 74 0.53 17.42 -5.27
C GLN A 74 0.02 16.14 -4.57
N TYR A 75 0.85 15.47 -3.77
CA TYR A 75 0.46 14.22 -3.10
C TYR A 75 -0.87 14.28 -2.32
N PRO A 76 -1.26 15.40 -1.65
CA PRO A 76 -2.52 15.44 -0.91
C PRO A 76 -3.71 15.25 -1.84
N GLN A 77 -3.68 15.91 -3.01
CA GLN A 77 -4.69 15.76 -4.05
C GLN A 77 -4.70 14.34 -4.62
N TYR A 78 -3.53 13.76 -4.92
CA TYR A 78 -3.44 12.37 -5.37
C TYR A 78 -4.05 11.40 -4.37
N SER A 79 -3.77 11.57 -3.07
CA SER A 79 -4.37 10.72 -2.05
C SER A 79 -5.88 10.95 -1.98
N ASP A 80 -6.34 12.19 -1.99
CA ASP A 80 -7.75 12.54 -1.83
C ASP A 80 -8.63 12.07 -3.00
N GLU A 81 -8.14 12.18 -4.23
CA GLU A 81 -8.85 11.79 -5.44
C GLU A 81 -8.60 10.33 -5.87
N ALA A 82 -8.00 9.52 -5.01
CA ALA A 82 -7.74 8.12 -5.28
C ALA A 82 -9.03 7.30 -5.42
N ASP A 83 -9.06 6.39 -6.40
CA ASP A 83 -10.21 5.52 -6.65
C ASP A 83 -10.29 4.38 -5.61
N ILE A 84 -9.14 3.92 -5.12
CA ILE A 84 -9.03 2.86 -4.12
C ILE A 84 -8.28 3.41 -2.91
N LYS A 85 -8.86 3.23 -1.72
CA LYS A 85 -8.25 3.53 -0.44
C LYS A 85 -8.37 2.31 0.45
N VAL A 86 -7.27 1.86 1.03
CA VAL A 86 -7.26 0.74 1.98
C VAL A 86 -6.56 1.10 3.26
N LEU A 87 -7.07 0.58 4.36
CA LEU A 87 -6.36 0.58 5.64
C LEU A 87 -5.40 -0.60 5.69
N GLY A 88 -4.13 -0.28 5.83
CA GLY A 88 -3.06 -1.24 6.03
C GLY A 88 -2.42 -1.09 7.41
N ARG A 89 -1.42 -1.93 7.65
CA ARG A 89 -0.56 -1.83 8.83
C ARG A 89 0.88 -2.10 8.43
N ASN A 90 1.80 -1.32 8.98
CA ASN A 90 3.23 -1.60 8.96
C ASN A 90 3.78 -1.60 10.39
N ASP A 91 5.09 -1.80 10.54
CA ASP A 91 5.77 -1.81 11.84
C ASP A 91 5.55 -0.52 12.65
N ALA A 92 5.31 0.60 11.96
CA ALA A 92 5.10 1.89 12.58
C ALA A 92 3.62 2.15 12.96
N GLY A 93 2.67 1.36 12.47
CA GLY A 93 1.26 1.44 12.83
C GLY A 93 0.30 1.36 11.64
N GLU A 94 -0.88 1.94 11.82
CA GLU A 94 -1.93 1.99 10.80
C GLU A 94 -1.55 2.98 9.68
N VAL A 95 -1.85 2.61 8.45
CA VAL A 95 -1.61 3.44 7.26
C VAL A 95 -2.85 3.47 6.38
N VAL A 96 -3.09 4.59 5.71
CA VAL A 96 -3.97 4.71 4.55
C VAL A 96 -3.11 4.55 3.31
N ILE A 97 -3.52 3.67 2.42
CA ILE A 97 -2.87 3.44 1.13
C ILE A 97 -3.87 3.83 0.06
N SER A 98 -3.57 4.89 -0.67
CA SER A 98 -4.42 5.49 -1.71
C SER A 98 -3.84 5.18 -3.09
N GLY A 99 -4.65 4.72 -4.04
CA GLY A 99 -4.20 4.45 -5.40
C GLY A 99 -5.23 4.76 -6.48
N LYS A 100 -4.73 5.08 -7.68
CA LYS A 100 -5.57 5.40 -8.85
C LYS A 100 -4.89 4.95 -10.13
N GLN A 101 -5.71 4.49 -11.09
CA GLN A 101 -5.24 4.13 -12.42
C GLN A 101 -5.04 5.39 -13.28
N ILE A 102 -3.79 5.67 -13.66
CA ILE A 102 -3.43 6.76 -14.58
C ILE A 102 -2.07 6.45 -15.24
N ASN A 103 -2.06 6.21 -16.56
CA ASN A 103 -0.83 5.89 -17.33
C ASN A 103 0.06 4.82 -16.68
N GLY A 104 -0.57 3.73 -16.23
CA GLY A 104 -0.07 2.92 -15.12
C GLY A 104 -0.93 3.23 -13.91
N HIS A 105 -0.35 3.27 -12.72
CA HIS A 105 -1.05 3.74 -11.53
C HIS A 105 -0.09 4.42 -10.56
N TYR A 106 -0.64 5.21 -9.64
CA TYR A 106 0.13 5.69 -8.49
C TYR A 106 -0.35 5.02 -7.21
N VAL A 107 0.54 5.03 -6.22
CA VAL A 107 0.24 4.69 -4.83
C VAL A 107 0.80 5.80 -3.93
N VAL A 108 0.01 6.23 -2.97
CA VAL A 108 0.40 7.15 -1.89
C VAL A 108 0.14 6.46 -0.57
N VAL A 109 1.12 6.49 0.33
CA VAL A 109 1.02 5.91 1.67
C VAL A 109 1.12 7.02 2.72
N GLU A 110 0.14 7.07 3.60
CA GLU A 110 0.08 8.01 4.71
C GLU A 110 -0.15 7.25 6.03
N GLN A 111 0.64 7.58 7.04
CA GLN A 111 0.55 6.94 8.35
C GLN A 111 -0.44 7.67 9.25
N ILE A 112 -1.36 6.90 9.85
CA ILE A 112 -2.30 7.40 10.84
C ILE A 112 -1.62 7.38 12.21
N ARG A 113 -1.34 8.56 12.76
CA ARG A 113 -0.73 8.74 14.08
C ARG A 113 -1.75 9.31 15.05
N LYS A 114 -2.65 8.45 15.53
CA LYS A 114 -3.77 8.83 16.42
C LYS A 114 -3.32 9.52 17.71
N GLY A 115 -2.14 9.18 18.23
CA GLY A 115 -1.59 9.81 19.45
C GLY A 115 -1.13 11.25 19.23
N GLN A 116 -0.78 11.61 18.00
CA GLN A 116 -0.27 12.92 17.59
C GLN A 116 -1.31 13.72 16.80
N ASN A 117 -2.48 13.13 16.57
CA ASN A 117 -3.52 13.67 15.69
C ASN A 117 -2.95 14.08 14.31
N GLU A 118 -2.13 13.19 13.76
CA GLU A 118 -1.31 13.45 12.57
C GLU A 118 -1.58 12.39 11.49
N LEU A 119 -1.81 12.84 10.26
CA LEU A 119 -1.78 12.02 9.05
C LEU A 119 -0.46 12.32 8.32
N ALA A 120 0.54 11.46 8.49
CA ALA A 120 1.90 11.72 8.02
C ALA A 120 2.18 11.06 6.66
N PHE A 121 2.59 11.84 5.66
CA PHE A 121 3.09 11.31 4.40
C PHE A 121 4.29 10.37 4.65
N LYS A 122 4.31 9.23 3.96
CA LYS A 122 5.39 8.23 4.07
C LYS A 122 6.08 7.96 2.74
N THR A 123 5.32 7.73 1.69
CA THR A 123 5.90 7.51 0.37
C THR A 123 4.85 7.71 -0.71
N MET A 124 5.32 7.90 -1.94
CA MET A 124 4.53 7.73 -3.14
C MET A 124 5.39 7.14 -4.25
N TYR A 125 4.75 6.43 -5.17
CA TYR A 125 5.41 5.89 -6.35
C TYR A 125 4.42 5.70 -7.49
N PHE A 126 4.97 5.65 -8.71
CA PHE A 126 4.25 5.21 -9.89
C PHE A 126 4.67 3.79 -10.26
N GLU A 127 3.72 3.00 -10.73
CA GLU A 127 3.95 1.65 -11.24
C GLU A 127 3.24 1.45 -12.57
N ARG A 128 3.82 0.59 -13.41
CA ARG A 128 3.16 0.20 -14.66
C ARG A 128 2.12 -0.88 -14.39
N GLY A 129 1.16 -0.99 -15.31
CA GLY A 129 0.13 -2.02 -15.28
C GLY A 129 -1.13 -1.59 -14.53
N ASP A 130 -1.95 -2.59 -14.25
CA ASP A 130 -3.28 -2.44 -13.66
C ASP A 130 -3.19 -2.34 -12.14
N LEU A 131 -3.72 -1.26 -11.57
CA LEU A 131 -3.82 -1.02 -10.13
C LEU A 131 -4.46 -2.20 -9.41
N ARG A 132 -5.46 -2.85 -10.01
CA ARG A 132 -6.20 -3.97 -9.41
C ARG A 132 -5.38 -5.25 -9.32
N LYS A 133 -4.22 -5.30 -9.98
CA LYS A 133 -3.26 -6.41 -9.88
C LYS A 133 -2.12 -6.09 -8.92
N ASN A 134 -2.12 -4.90 -8.31
CA ASN A 134 -1.13 -4.57 -7.30
C ASN A 134 -1.51 -5.26 -5.98
N PRO A 135 -0.65 -6.16 -5.43
CA PRO A 135 -0.98 -6.95 -4.25
C PRO A 135 -1.36 -6.12 -3.02
N ILE A 136 -0.90 -4.86 -2.97
CA ILE A 136 -1.21 -3.95 -1.87
C ILE A 136 -2.72 -3.64 -1.76
N PHE A 137 -3.47 -3.80 -2.86
CA PHE A 137 -4.91 -3.58 -2.93
C PHE A 137 -5.70 -4.89 -3.03
N ASP A 138 -5.06 -6.07 -2.90
CA ASP A 138 -5.75 -7.36 -3.07
C ASP A 138 -6.98 -7.49 -2.16
N SER A 139 -6.90 -7.01 -0.91
CA SER A 139 -8.03 -7.01 0.02
C SER A 139 -9.21 -6.17 -0.49
N ALA A 140 -8.95 -4.98 -1.01
CA ALA A 140 -10.01 -4.13 -1.59
C ALA A 140 -10.55 -4.68 -2.91
N VAL A 141 -9.71 -5.32 -3.73
CA VAL A 141 -10.11 -5.87 -5.03
C VAL A 141 -10.95 -7.13 -4.86
N GLN A 142 -10.71 -7.92 -3.81
CA GLN A 142 -11.49 -9.12 -3.48
C GLN A 142 -12.89 -8.80 -2.94
N GLU A 143 -13.11 -7.60 -2.36
CA GLU A 143 -14.42 -7.17 -1.81
C GLU A 143 -15.46 -6.74 -2.88
N HIS A 144 -15.26 -7.14 -4.14
CA HIS A 144 -16.17 -7.17 -5.32
C HIS A 144 -16.01 -6.09 -6.42
N PRO A 145 -16.28 -6.42 -7.72
CA PRO A 145 -16.02 -5.55 -8.87
C PRO A 145 -17.14 -4.54 -9.18
N LYS A 146 -18.16 -4.34 -8.33
CA LYS A 146 -19.36 -3.54 -8.69
C LYS A 146 -20.00 -2.63 -7.64
N HIS A 147 -19.44 -2.43 -6.44
CA HIS A 147 -19.94 -1.39 -5.51
C HIS A 147 -18.81 -0.73 -4.73
N PRO A 148 -18.85 0.60 -4.47
CA PRO A 148 -17.94 1.24 -3.53
C PRO A 148 -18.48 1.03 -2.11
N SER A 149 -17.82 0.20 -1.30
CA SER A 149 -18.16 0.02 0.12
C SER A 149 -16.86 -0.13 0.90
N TYR A 150 -16.42 0.83 1.73
CA TYR A 150 -16.89 1.13 3.10
C TYR A 150 -17.36 -0.11 3.88
N GLU A 151 -16.46 -0.75 4.64
CA GLU A 151 -16.72 -1.23 6.01
C GLU A 151 -15.41 -1.60 6.71
N LEU A 152 -15.18 -0.98 7.88
CA LEU A 152 -14.02 -1.18 8.76
C LEU A 152 -14.09 -2.56 9.42
N GLY A 153 -13.38 -3.53 8.84
CA GLY A 153 -13.14 -4.84 9.45
C GLY A 153 -12.16 -4.74 10.63
N LEU A 154 -12.69 -4.52 11.83
CA LEU A 154 -11.98 -4.76 13.08
C LEU A 154 -11.54 -6.24 13.18
N GLY A 155 -10.24 -6.46 13.05
CA GLY A 155 -9.50 -7.53 13.70
C GLY A 155 -9.82 -8.99 13.34
N ARG A 156 -8.87 -9.63 12.66
CA ARG A 156 -8.58 -11.04 12.97
C ARG A 156 -7.07 -11.28 12.94
N LYS A 157 -6.49 -11.43 14.13
CA LYS A 157 -5.29 -12.25 14.31
C LYS A 157 -5.71 -13.70 14.13
N SER A 158 -4.97 -14.44 13.32
CA SER A 158 -4.82 -15.88 13.53
C SER A 158 -3.44 -16.28 13.04
N ASP A 159 -2.56 -16.50 14.01
CA ASP A 159 -1.41 -17.38 13.88
C ASP A 159 -1.90 -18.74 13.37
N THR A 160 -1.31 -19.27 12.30
CA THR A 160 -1.19 -20.73 12.11
C THR A 160 0.00 -21.03 11.21
N LYS A 161 1.01 -21.62 11.86
CA LYS A 161 2.13 -22.36 11.27
C LYS A 161 1.65 -23.80 11.04
N MET A 162 1.66 -24.30 9.80
CA MET A 162 1.80 -25.74 9.44
C MET A 162 2.39 -25.77 8.02
N GLU A 163 3.67 -26.08 7.85
CA GLU A 163 4.26 -27.43 7.68
C GLU A 163 3.97 -28.08 6.32
N LEU A 164 5.08 -28.55 5.74
CA LEU A 164 5.33 -29.28 4.51
C LEU A 164 4.59 -30.62 4.50
N ASP A 165 4.04 -31.04 3.35
CA ASP A 165 4.33 -32.34 2.70
C ASP A 165 3.23 -32.81 1.70
N SER A 166 3.73 -33.35 0.58
CA SER A 166 3.22 -34.42 -0.29
C SER A 166 1.85 -34.39 -0.99
N THR A 167 1.96 -34.27 -2.32
CA THR A 167 1.55 -35.25 -3.34
C THR A 167 0.20 -35.99 -3.22
N THR A 168 -0.64 -35.79 -4.26
CA THR A 168 -1.43 -36.81 -4.99
C THR A 168 -2.94 -36.55 -5.05
N THR A 169 -3.49 -36.49 -6.27
CA THR A 169 -4.80 -37.06 -6.63
C THR A 169 -4.79 -37.41 -8.15
N PRO A 170 -5.67 -38.33 -8.64
CA PRO A 170 -5.31 -39.52 -9.45
C PRO A 170 -6.13 -39.54 -10.77
N PRO A 171 -6.62 -40.68 -11.31
CA PRO A 171 -5.98 -41.90 -11.84
C PRO A 171 -6.15 -42.06 -13.38
N ILE A 172 -5.40 -42.97 -14.02
CA ILE A 172 -5.73 -43.50 -15.36
C ILE A 172 -5.91 -45.04 -15.30
N SER A 173 -7.11 -45.44 -15.69
CA SER A 173 -7.65 -46.74 -16.12
C SER A 173 -6.84 -48.06 -15.95
N ARG A 174 -7.42 -48.94 -15.13
CA ARG A 174 -7.86 -50.33 -15.41
C ARG A 174 -7.21 -51.02 -16.64
N LEU A 175 -6.41 -52.06 -16.38
CA LEU A 175 -6.44 -53.31 -17.12
C LEU A 175 -6.15 -54.47 -16.16
N LYS A 176 -7.09 -55.42 -16.15
CA LYS A 176 -7.02 -56.69 -15.43
C LYS A 176 -5.92 -57.56 -16.07
N HIS A 177 -5.31 -58.46 -15.30
CA HIS A 177 -5.40 -59.91 -15.53
C HIS A 177 -4.84 -60.63 -14.29
N ALA A 178 -5.47 -61.76 -13.99
CA ALA A 178 -5.32 -62.55 -12.79
C ALA A 178 -4.53 -63.84 -13.09
N ARG A 179 -3.91 -64.39 -12.03
CA ARG A 179 -3.45 -65.79 -11.86
C ARG A 179 -2.29 -66.21 -12.80
N ASP A 180 -1.35 -67.06 -12.43
CA ASP A 180 -1.41 -68.20 -11.52
C ASP A 180 -0.03 -68.62 -10.97
N GLU A 181 -0.11 -69.33 -9.85
CA GLU A 181 0.69 -70.44 -9.34
C GLU A 181 2.15 -70.78 -9.75
N THR A 182 2.84 -71.27 -8.70
CA THR A 182 3.82 -72.38 -8.62
C THR A 182 5.33 -72.17 -8.85
N SER A 183 6.05 -72.13 -7.72
CA SER A 183 7.02 -73.15 -7.25
C SER A 183 8.07 -73.71 -8.23
N ARG A 184 9.33 -73.26 -8.08
CA ARG A 184 10.46 -74.10 -7.62
C ARG A 184 11.71 -73.24 -7.38
#